data_AF-A0A0G4ND63-F1
#
_entry.id   AF-A0A0G4ND63-F1
#
_cell.length_a   1.000
_cell.length_b   1.000
_cell.length_c   1.000
_cell.angle_alpha   90.00
_cell.angle_beta   90.00
_cell.angle_gamma   90.00
#
_symmetry.space_group_name_H-M   'P 1'
#
loop_
_entity.id
_entity.type
_entity.pdbx_description
1 polymer ?
#
loop_
_entity_poly.entity_id
_entity_poly.type
_entity_poly.pdbx_seq_one_letter_code
_entity_poly.pdbx_strand_id
1 'polypeptide(L)'
;MTKYRFSSRLKSNESLESASDREQLVRETGKSLAGEANLLFRGNTLFTQALEFHMRRSGKEYLETILQAKISEINEMNPNCEVDPSKLKPGEDLTQNWNRLLQAATEVWQCIAKEPTKCPSELRSILKYVRAVAEDRYGDWLRTVTYTSVSGFLFL
;
A
#
# COMPACT_ATOMS: atom_id res chain seq x y z
N MET A 1 12.40 61.92 -47.51
CA MET A 1 12.97 61.23 -46.33
C MET A 1 11.82 60.67 -45.51
N THR A 2 11.31 59.49 -45.87
CA THR A 2 11.60 58.15 -45.30
C THR A 2 10.65 57.81 -44.12
N LYS A 3 9.61 57.02 -44.41
CA LYS A 3 8.68 56.45 -43.42
C LYS A 3 9.42 55.40 -42.59
N TYR A 4 9.47 55.59 -41.27
CA TYR A 4 9.97 54.58 -40.34
C TYR A 4 8.93 53.48 -40.15
N ARG A 5 9.20 52.28 -40.68
CA ARG A 5 8.46 51.05 -40.35
C ARG A 5 9.00 50.50 -39.03
N PHE A 6 8.25 50.64 -37.94
CA PHE A 6 8.51 49.84 -36.74
C PHE A 6 8.00 48.41 -36.97
N SER A 7 8.92 47.52 -37.33
CA SER A 7 8.72 46.08 -37.23
C SER A 7 9.85 45.50 -36.38
N SER A 8 9.69 45.56 -35.07
CA SER A 8 10.46 44.73 -34.14
C SER A 8 9.50 43.70 -33.54
N ARG A 9 9.33 42.56 -34.22
CA ARG A 9 8.85 41.35 -33.54
C ARG A 9 9.92 41.01 -32.51
N LEU A 10 9.61 41.21 -31.23
CA LEU A 10 10.29 40.53 -30.14
C LEU A 10 10.18 39.04 -30.45
N LYS A 11 11.30 38.43 -30.85
CA LYS A 11 11.40 36.97 -30.90
C LYS A 11 11.37 36.53 -29.44
N SER A 12 10.20 36.06 -28.98
CA SER A 12 10.14 35.21 -27.80
C SER A 12 11.13 34.08 -28.06
N ASN A 13 12.16 33.99 -27.22
CA ASN A 13 13.05 32.85 -27.18
C ASN A 13 12.28 31.70 -26.54
N GLU A 14 11.32 31.14 -27.28
CA GLU A 14 10.78 29.82 -26.97
C GLU A 14 11.91 28.84 -27.22
N SER A 15 12.60 28.46 -26.16
CA SER A 15 13.48 27.31 -26.15
C SER A 15 12.67 26.11 -26.64
N LEU A 16 13.02 25.62 -27.82
CA LEU A 16 12.56 24.37 -28.39
C LEU A 16 13.09 23.23 -27.50
N GLU A 17 12.43 22.97 -26.39
CA GLU A 17 12.54 21.65 -25.76
C GLU A 17 12.08 20.64 -26.79
N SER A 18 12.97 19.74 -27.20
CA SER A 18 12.62 18.73 -28.18
C SER A 18 11.54 17.81 -27.60
N ALA A 19 10.66 17.26 -28.44
CA ALA A 19 9.66 16.30 -27.98
C ALA A 19 10.30 15.11 -27.23
N SER A 20 11.53 14.73 -27.62
CA SER A 20 12.35 13.75 -26.91
C SER A 20 12.76 14.17 -25.50
N ASP A 21 13.12 15.44 -25.27
CA ASP A 21 13.50 15.93 -23.94
C ASP A 21 12.30 15.90 -23.00
N ARG A 22 11.11 16.27 -23.51
CA ARG A 22 9.85 16.20 -22.76
C ARG A 22 9.45 14.77 -22.43
N GLU A 23 9.57 13.85 -23.39
CA GLU A 23 9.31 12.43 -23.15
C GLU A 23 10.27 11.84 -22.11
N GLN A 24 11.55 12.23 -22.12
CA GLN A 24 12.52 11.78 -21.15
C GLN A 24 12.22 12.31 -19.74
N LEU A 25 11.91 13.61 -19.61
CA LEU A 25 11.52 14.22 -18.34
C LEU A 25 10.29 13.52 -17.73
N VAL A 26 9.28 13.24 -18.56
CA VAL A 26 8.06 12.54 -18.12
C VAL A 26 8.39 11.12 -17.64
N ARG A 27 9.29 10.40 -18.32
CA ARG A 27 9.74 9.06 -17.90
C ARG A 27 10.51 9.09 -16.59
N GLU A 28 11.41 10.07 -16.39
CA GLU A 28 12.18 10.23 -15.16
C GLU A 28 11.27 10.58 -13.98
N THR A 29 10.32 11.50 -14.20
CA THR A 29 9.28 11.86 -13.23
C THR A 29 8.43 10.65 -12.85
N GLY A 30 8.00 9.86 -13.84
CA GLY A 30 7.22 8.64 -13.60
C GLY A 30 7.99 7.60 -12.78
N LYS A 31 9.30 7.42 -13.02
CA LYS A 31 10.15 6.54 -12.21
C LYS A 31 10.28 7.02 -10.77
N SER A 32 10.47 8.31 -10.57
CA SER A 32 10.58 8.92 -9.23
C SER A 32 9.26 8.77 -8.45
N LEU A 33 8.13 9.09 -9.07
CA LEU A 33 6.80 8.96 -8.46
C LEU A 33 6.43 7.51 -8.14
N ALA A 34 6.78 6.55 -9.00
CA ALA A 34 6.61 5.14 -8.69
C ALA A 34 7.49 4.70 -7.49
N GLY A 35 8.70 5.25 -7.37
CA GLY A 35 9.56 5.05 -6.20
C GLY A 35 8.92 5.59 -4.91
N GLU A 36 8.42 6.82 -4.94
CA GLU A 36 7.69 7.42 -3.81
C GLU A 36 6.46 6.61 -3.40
N ALA A 37 5.67 6.18 -4.38
CA ALA A 37 4.46 5.39 -4.15
C ALA A 37 4.75 4.04 -3.45
N ASN A 38 5.89 3.42 -3.72
CA ASN A 38 6.31 2.19 -3.04
C ASN A 38 6.75 2.42 -1.58
N LEU A 39 7.11 3.65 -1.22
CA LEU A 39 7.51 4.05 0.13
C LEU A 39 6.37 4.71 0.92
N LEU A 40 5.21 4.87 0.29
CA LEU A 40 4.07 5.57 0.85
C LEU A 40 3.66 4.95 2.20
N PHE A 41 3.52 5.80 3.21
CA PHE A 41 3.13 5.45 4.58
C PHE A 41 4.03 4.46 5.34
N ARG A 42 5.26 4.19 4.85
CA ARG A 42 6.25 3.38 5.59
C ARG A 42 7.05 4.17 6.64
N GLY A 43 6.89 5.49 6.67
CA GLY A 43 7.57 6.36 7.63
C GLY A 43 6.76 6.60 8.90
N ASN A 44 7.44 6.89 10.00
CA ASN A 44 6.85 7.34 11.26
C ASN A 44 6.56 8.84 11.21
N THR A 45 5.53 9.20 10.45
CA THR A 45 5.02 10.57 10.36
C THR A 45 3.91 10.79 11.39
N LEU A 46 3.61 12.05 11.70
CA LEU A 46 2.47 12.38 12.55
C LEU A 46 1.16 11.78 12.01
N PHE A 47 0.97 11.81 10.67
CA PHE A 47 -0.22 11.26 10.04
C PHE A 47 -0.34 9.74 10.24
N THR A 48 0.74 8.99 9.94
CA THR A 48 0.72 7.53 10.08
C THR A 48 0.50 7.09 11.51
N GLN A 49 1.12 7.75 12.49
CA GLN A 49 0.91 7.48 13.92
C GLN A 49 -0.51 7.85 14.39
N ALA A 50 -1.04 9.00 13.97
CA ALA A 50 -2.39 9.42 14.34
C ALA A 50 -3.45 8.45 13.79
N LEU A 51 -3.29 8.02 12.53
CA LEU A 51 -4.17 7.05 11.92
C LEU A 51 -4.04 5.67 12.57
N GLU A 52 -2.82 5.21 12.87
CA GLU A 52 -2.58 3.96 13.60
C GLU A 52 -3.31 3.96 14.96
N PHE A 53 -3.15 5.03 15.75
CA PHE A 53 -3.84 5.15 17.04
C PHE A 53 -5.36 5.12 16.89
N HIS A 54 -5.90 5.82 15.89
CA HIS A 54 -7.33 5.81 15.60
C HIS A 54 -7.81 4.40 15.17
N MET A 55 -7.04 3.70 14.34
CA MET A 55 -7.35 2.32 13.90
C MET A 55 -7.31 1.35 15.07
N ARG A 56 -6.34 1.45 15.97
CA ARG A 56 -6.28 0.65 17.20
C ARG A 56 -7.50 0.87 18.08
N ARG A 57 -7.94 2.12 18.24
CA ARG A 57 -9.10 2.46 19.08
C ARG A 57 -10.42 2.01 18.44
N SER A 58 -10.66 2.34 17.18
CA SER A 58 -11.93 2.09 16.50
C SER A 58 -12.04 0.66 15.94
N GLY A 59 -10.92 0.00 15.67
CA GLY A 59 -10.86 -1.33 15.06
C GLY A 59 -10.75 -2.48 16.05
N LYS A 60 -10.56 -2.22 17.35
CA LYS A 60 -10.36 -3.27 18.36
C LYS A 60 -11.49 -4.30 18.38
N GLU A 61 -12.73 -3.85 18.55
CA GLU A 61 -13.90 -4.73 18.63
C GLU A 61 -14.11 -5.52 17.33
N TYR A 62 -13.82 -4.89 16.18
CA TYR A 62 -13.85 -5.55 14.87
C TYR A 62 -12.82 -6.70 14.81
N LEU A 63 -11.56 -6.45 15.21
CA LEU A 63 -10.52 -7.47 15.19
C LEU A 63 -10.82 -8.61 16.16
N GLU A 64 -11.29 -8.29 17.36
CA GLU A 64 -11.73 -9.30 18.35
C GLU A 64 -12.85 -10.16 17.76
N THR A 65 -13.90 -9.54 17.21
CA THR A 65 -15.04 -10.26 16.62
C THR A 65 -14.63 -11.20 15.47
N ILE A 66 -13.70 -10.76 14.62
CA ILE A 66 -13.33 -11.51 13.41
C ILE A 66 -12.26 -12.58 13.67
N LEU A 67 -11.26 -12.27 14.51
CA LEU A 67 -10.05 -13.09 14.64
C LEU A 67 -9.98 -13.88 15.95
N GLN A 68 -10.66 -13.43 17.02
CA GLN A 68 -10.45 -14.01 18.36
C GLN A 68 -10.65 -15.53 18.37
N ALA A 69 -11.76 -16.03 17.81
CA ALA A 69 -12.05 -17.46 17.80
C ALA A 69 -10.96 -18.27 17.08
N LYS A 70 -10.54 -17.81 15.88
CA LYS A 70 -9.51 -18.51 15.09
C LYS A 70 -8.13 -18.44 15.74
N ILE A 71 -7.77 -17.32 16.35
CA ILE A 71 -6.50 -17.19 17.08
C ILE A 71 -6.49 -18.07 18.34
N SER A 72 -7.59 -18.13 19.09
CA SER A 72 -7.73 -19.03 20.23
C SER A 72 -7.60 -20.50 19.82
N GLU A 73 -8.26 -20.91 18.74
CA GLU A 73 -8.16 -22.26 18.19
C GLU A 73 -6.71 -22.62 17.80
N ILE A 74 -6.01 -21.74 17.08
CA ILE A 74 -4.59 -21.94 16.71
C ILE A 74 -3.71 -22.06 17.96
N ASN A 75 -3.95 -21.20 18.96
CA ASN A 75 -3.20 -21.21 20.21
C ASN A 75 -3.42 -22.50 21.02
N GLU A 76 -4.65 -23.01 21.06
CA GLU A 76 -4.99 -24.28 21.72
C GLU A 76 -4.39 -25.49 20.99
N MET A 77 -4.45 -25.50 19.66
CA MET A 77 -3.84 -26.55 18.84
C MET A 77 -2.30 -26.55 18.93
N ASN A 78 -1.70 -25.38 19.10
CA ASN A 78 -0.26 -25.15 19.14
C ASN A 78 0.52 -25.92 18.04
N PRO A 79 0.17 -25.74 16.75
CA PRO A 79 0.76 -26.52 15.67
C PRO A 79 2.25 -26.16 15.49
N ASN A 80 3.09 -27.17 15.27
CA ASN A 80 4.45 -26.91 14.80
C ASN A 80 4.43 -26.48 13.32
N CYS A 81 4.74 -25.21 13.10
CA CYS A 81 4.83 -24.55 11.80
C CYS A 81 6.28 -24.14 11.47
N GLU A 82 7.29 -24.76 12.07
CA GLU A 82 8.70 -24.46 11.78
C GLU A 82 9.05 -24.86 10.34
N VAL A 83 9.46 -23.86 9.55
CA VAL A 83 9.78 -24.00 8.12
C VAL A 83 11.25 -23.72 7.81
N ASP A 84 12.03 -23.31 8.82
CA ASP A 84 13.48 -23.15 8.73
C ASP A 84 14.15 -24.53 8.85
N PRO A 85 14.82 -25.02 7.79
CA PRO A 85 15.45 -26.34 7.84
C PRO A 85 16.52 -26.47 8.92
N SER A 86 17.14 -25.36 9.34
CA SER A 86 18.18 -25.35 10.37
C SER A 86 17.64 -25.51 11.79
N LYS A 87 16.32 -25.34 11.99
CA LYS A 87 15.64 -25.40 13.29
C LYS A 87 14.78 -26.66 13.47
N LEU A 88 14.68 -27.49 12.42
CA LEU A 88 13.94 -28.75 12.46
C LEU A 88 14.57 -29.71 13.49
N LYS A 89 13.71 -30.29 14.32
CA LYS A 89 14.12 -31.39 15.21
C LYS A 89 14.21 -32.70 14.42
N PRO A 90 15.05 -33.66 14.86
CA PRO A 90 15.08 -34.98 14.25
C PRO A 90 13.70 -35.62 14.21
N GLY A 91 13.26 -36.06 13.02
CA GLY A 91 11.95 -36.69 12.82
C GLY A 91 10.81 -35.72 12.47
N GLU A 92 11.05 -34.41 12.40
CA GLU A 92 10.06 -33.46 11.91
C GLU A 92 9.99 -33.44 10.38
N ASP A 93 8.76 -33.39 9.86
CA ASP A 93 8.47 -33.33 8.43
C ASP A 93 8.23 -31.87 8.02
N LEU A 94 9.21 -31.31 7.31
CA LEU A 94 9.16 -29.94 6.80
C LEU A 94 7.93 -29.70 5.92
N THR A 95 7.53 -30.66 5.09
CA THR A 95 6.36 -30.54 4.22
C THR A 95 5.07 -30.47 5.04
N GLN A 96 4.96 -31.26 6.10
CA GLN A 96 3.83 -31.16 7.01
C GLN A 96 3.77 -29.82 7.75
N ASN A 97 4.92 -29.30 8.20
CA ASN A 97 4.97 -27.99 8.87
C ASN A 97 4.54 -26.86 7.92
N TRP A 98 4.97 -26.90 6.65
CA TRP A 98 4.51 -25.98 5.60
C TRP A 98 3.00 -26.05 5.40
N ASN A 99 2.44 -27.26 5.33
CA ASN A 99 1.00 -27.45 5.15
C ASN A 99 0.21 -26.85 6.32
N ARG A 100 0.66 -27.06 7.57
CA ARG A 100 0.04 -26.47 8.76
C ARG A 100 0.11 -24.94 8.74
N LEU A 101 1.27 -24.38 8.39
CA LEU A 101 1.47 -22.93 8.29
C LEU A 101 0.52 -22.31 7.26
N LEU A 102 0.49 -22.88 6.05
CA LEU A 102 -0.33 -22.38 4.95
C LEU A 102 -1.82 -22.51 5.28
N GLN A 103 -2.24 -23.62 5.89
CA GLN A 103 -3.61 -23.80 6.35
C GLN A 103 -4.01 -22.72 7.36
N ALA A 104 -3.23 -22.53 8.43
CA ALA A 104 -3.51 -21.53 9.45
C ALA A 104 -3.57 -20.11 8.87
N ALA A 105 -2.61 -19.73 8.03
CA ALA A 105 -2.59 -18.44 7.36
C ALA A 105 -3.81 -18.24 6.45
N THR A 106 -4.21 -19.27 5.71
CA THR A 106 -5.37 -19.23 4.82
C THR A 106 -6.66 -19.06 5.61
N GLU A 107 -6.82 -19.78 6.72
CA GLU A 107 -8.01 -19.69 7.57
C GLU A 107 -8.13 -18.29 8.21
N VAL A 108 -7.01 -17.72 8.70
CA VAL A 108 -7.00 -16.33 9.21
C VAL A 108 -7.37 -15.34 8.12
N TRP A 109 -6.80 -15.48 6.91
CA TRP A 109 -7.18 -14.64 5.77
C TRP A 109 -8.67 -14.74 5.44
N GLN A 110 -9.23 -15.94 5.44
CA GLN A 110 -10.66 -16.16 5.20
C GLN A 110 -11.54 -15.46 6.24
N CYS A 111 -11.15 -15.47 7.52
CA CYS A 111 -11.86 -14.70 8.56
C CYS A 111 -11.93 -13.21 8.20
N ILE A 112 -10.80 -12.63 7.76
CA ILE A 112 -10.72 -11.20 7.38
C ILE A 112 -11.52 -10.92 6.11
N ALA A 113 -11.39 -11.77 5.08
CA ALA A 113 -11.96 -11.53 3.76
C ALA A 113 -13.47 -11.79 3.67
N LYS A 114 -14.04 -12.60 4.57
CA LYS A 114 -15.44 -13.04 4.51
C LYS A 114 -16.44 -11.91 4.75
N GLU A 115 -16.13 -10.98 5.65
CA GLU A 115 -17.09 -9.93 6.08
C GLU A 115 -16.46 -8.52 6.07
N PRO A 116 -16.10 -7.98 4.90
CA PRO A 116 -15.48 -6.64 4.81
C PRO A 116 -16.41 -5.52 5.30
N THR A 117 -17.72 -5.76 5.35
CA THR A 117 -18.73 -4.82 5.85
C THR A 117 -18.69 -4.62 7.36
N LYS A 118 -18.11 -5.57 8.12
CA LYS A 118 -17.92 -5.46 9.58
C LYS A 118 -16.82 -4.47 9.94
N CYS A 119 -15.96 -4.09 8.99
CA CYS A 119 -14.98 -3.03 9.20
C CYS A 119 -15.70 -1.72 9.55
N PRO A 120 -15.30 -1.00 10.62
CA PRO A 120 -15.95 0.22 11.05
C PRO A 120 -16.12 1.24 9.92
N SER A 121 -17.30 1.84 9.81
CA SER A 121 -17.64 2.77 8.73
C SER A 121 -16.72 3.99 8.68
N GLU A 122 -16.30 4.50 9.84
CA GLU A 122 -15.30 5.58 9.94
C GLU A 122 -13.97 5.16 9.31
N LEU A 123 -13.43 3.99 9.67
CA LEU A 123 -12.18 3.48 9.09
C LEU A 123 -12.31 3.28 7.58
N ARG A 124 -13.42 2.70 7.11
CA ARG A 124 -13.68 2.55 5.68
C ARG A 124 -13.71 3.90 4.95
N SER A 125 -14.26 4.94 5.59
CA SER A 125 -14.34 6.28 5.00
C SER A 125 -12.96 6.93 4.90
N ILE A 126 -12.14 6.81 5.96
CA ILE A 126 -10.76 7.31 5.96
C ILE A 126 -9.92 6.57 4.90
N LEU A 127 -9.97 5.24 4.87
CA LEU A 127 -9.21 4.44 3.90
C LEU A 127 -9.67 4.68 2.46
N LYS A 128 -10.96 4.93 2.22
CA LYS A 128 -11.47 5.37 0.92
C LYS A 128 -10.87 6.71 0.50
N TYR A 129 -10.74 7.66 1.43
CA TYR A 129 -10.11 8.94 1.17
C TYR A 129 -8.60 8.78 0.88
N VAL A 130 -7.88 7.99 1.67
CA VAL A 130 -6.47 7.65 1.43
C VAL A 130 -6.29 7.05 0.04
N ARG A 131 -7.13 6.08 -0.34
CA ARG A 131 -7.12 5.48 -1.67
C ARG A 131 -7.30 6.53 -2.76
N ALA A 132 -8.29 7.41 -2.63
CA ALA A 132 -8.60 8.41 -3.64
C ALA A 132 -7.44 9.41 -3.83
N VAL A 133 -6.82 9.87 -2.74
CA VAL A 133 -5.66 10.78 -2.81
C VAL A 133 -4.43 10.09 -3.41
N ALA A 134 -4.21 8.82 -3.07
CA ALA A 134 -3.13 8.03 -3.65
C ALA A 134 -3.35 7.74 -5.14
N GLU A 135 -4.59 7.46 -5.54
CA GLU A 135 -5.02 7.26 -6.94
C GLU A 135 -4.80 8.52 -7.76
N ASP A 136 -5.24 9.67 -7.27
CA ASP A 136 -5.09 10.97 -7.94
C ASP A 136 -3.60 11.33 -8.17
N ARG A 137 -2.76 11.11 -7.17
CA ARG A 137 -1.35 11.50 -7.24
C ARG A 137 -0.47 10.51 -8.00
N TYR A 138 -0.73 9.21 -7.88
CA TYR A 138 0.20 8.16 -8.32
C TYR A 138 -0.43 7.16 -9.30
N GLY A 139 -1.75 7.19 -9.53
CA GLY A 139 -2.48 6.16 -10.27
C GLY A 139 -2.05 6.00 -11.74
N ASP A 140 -1.65 7.10 -12.38
CA ASP A 140 -1.14 7.09 -13.76
C ASP A 140 0.22 6.38 -13.89
N TRP A 141 0.99 6.34 -12.80
CA TRP A 141 2.36 5.79 -12.77
C TRP A 141 2.43 4.41 -12.12
N LEU A 142 1.60 4.16 -11.11
CA LEU A 142 1.57 2.91 -10.36
C LEU A 142 0.12 2.56 -9.97
N ARG A 143 -0.58 1.82 -10.84
CA ARG A 143 -1.99 1.43 -10.62
C ARG A 143 -2.24 0.69 -9.30
N THR A 144 -1.25 -0.09 -8.84
CA THR A 144 -1.35 -0.85 -7.59
C THR A 144 -1.36 0.04 -6.35
N VAL A 145 -0.97 1.32 -6.45
CA VAL A 145 -0.95 2.28 -5.33
C VAL A 145 -2.31 2.42 -4.65
N THR A 146 -3.39 2.25 -5.42
CA THR A 146 -4.77 2.28 -4.91
C THR A 146 -5.05 1.19 -3.88
N TYR A 147 -4.40 0.04 -4.01
CA TYR A 147 -4.54 -1.09 -3.10
C TYR A 147 -3.43 -1.08 -2.04
N THR A 148 -2.19 -0.80 -2.43
CA THR A 148 -1.05 -0.82 -1.50
C THR A 148 -1.11 0.29 -0.47
N SER A 149 -1.65 1.47 -0.82
CA SER A 149 -1.87 2.58 0.13
C SER A 149 -2.85 2.23 1.25
N VAL A 150 -3.88 1.44 0.95
CA VAL A 150 -4.85 0.94 1.93
C VAL A 150 -4.29 -0.26 2.69
N SER A 151 -3.67 -1.20 1.97
CA SER A 151 -3.06 -2.39 2.58
C SER A 151 -1.96 -2.05 3.57
N GLY A 152 -1.22 -0.96 3.33
CA GLY A 152 -0.17 -0.46 4.23
C GLY A 152 -0.69 0.03 5.57
N PHE A 153 -2.00 0.27 5.73
CA PHE A 153 -2.62 0.56 7.03
C PHE A 153 -3.36 -0.65 7.61
N LEU A 154 -3.91 -1.52 6.77
CA LEU A 154 -4.67 -2.68 7.23
C LEU A 154 -3.78 -3.81 7.77
N PHE A 155 -2.55 -3.95 7.26
CA PHE A 155 -1.69 -5.12 7.53
C PHE A 155 -0.29 -4.80 8.06
N LEU A 156 0.18 -3.54 7.99
CA LEU A 156 1.49 -3.11 8.49
C LEU A 156 1.29 -2.21 9.71
#